data_AF-A0A957LJA9-F1
#
_entry.id   AF-A0A957LJA9-F1
#
_cell.length_a   1.000
_cell.length_b   1.000
_cell.length_c   1.000
_cell.angle_alpha   90.00
_cell.angle_beta   90.00
_cell.angle_gamma   90.00
#
_symmetry.space_group_name_H-M   'P 1'
#
loop_
_entity.id
_entity.type
_entity.pdbx_description
1 polymer ?
#
loop_
_entity_poly.entity_id
_entity_poly.type
_entity_poly.pdbx_seq_one_letter_code
_entity_poly.pdbx_strand_id
1 'polypeptide(L)'
;MNARIQATLWCDVRLQARNGFYYASAVMAVITIIVLRLLPVQDLSWLLPVMIVNNLIVNGFFFMSGLVLLEKAEGTIEAQIVTPLRGSEYLAAKVGTLALLSLVENLAIGVAVAGFAFRPDLLAAGIVLGTALYALAGFVVVARYDALNTFLLPAVGYMLLLGLPLLTWFGIGQGTFVETALLLHPLQPVLALLGAAVEPATPATIAYGLAAGAAWVALFAWWATRSFRRFVVDKVNTADLQRQAVAPPRLRLDVNGPIVRRLGALRSLGPIDAHSIGRDAMLRWMIFIPFVMALAVRWVLPLLVDAAQGWLGIDLAAYYPPLMGYMVLLIVPYFWGAIIGFLLLDQRDEQTLTALQVTPLPLRGYLVYRLTVPALAATLTTLLVMPITGLFDLPWWGYPLLALSVAPMAPLAALATQPAPDLVHLYDRLRPLDRYTYIFNGASQVLDHMLATPALAASVAEVMPVRVNAELPALAAPAVDDVRHASDHDPVLVRVMPGGAGWIAGNVGYGALTVELIDTADNVIDIASSDMRGDVRLWNVAPGDYRIRVSAPPYVFLPVAEVAIPVVSGENRFVTTALHEASRFGLAAVQWTAAPDMP
;
A
#
# COMPACT_ATOMS: atom_id res chain seq x y z
N MET A 1 28.82 -27.93 -5.57
CA MET A 1 27.76 -26.98 -5.97
C MET A 1 28.45 -25.66 -6.30
N ASN A 2 28.20 -25.05 -7.47
CA ASN A 2 28.90 -23.82 -7.88
C ASN A 2 28.63 -22.70 -6.86
N ALA A 3 29.68 -22.06 -6.33
CA ALA A 3 29.56 -20.99 -5.32
C ALA A 3 28.58 -19.87 -5.74
N ARG A 4 28.45 -19.63 -7.06
CA ARG A 4 27.48 -18.70 -7.66
C ARG A 4 26.03 -19.07 -7.35
N ILE A 5 25.60 -20.29 -7.65
CA ILE A 5 24.22 -20.75 -7.41
C ILE A 5 23.89 -20.68 -5.91
N GLN A 6 24.83 -21.06 -5.05
CA GLN A 6 24.63 -20.99 -3.60
C GLN A 6 24.44 -19.54 -3.11
N ALA A 7 25.24 -18.60 -3.61
CA ALA A 7 25.08 -17.19 -3.30
C ALA A 7 23.74 -16.65 -3.82
N THR A 8 23.32 -17.03 -5.02
CA THR A 8 22.03 -16.64 -5.59
C THR A 8 20.85 -17.21 -4.79
N LEU A 9 20.91 -18.47 -4.38
CA LEU A 9 19.90 -19.09 -3.50
C LEU A 9 19.76 -18.32 -2.19
N TRP A 10 20.88 -17.97 -1.56
CA TRP A 10 20.87 -17.22 -0.31
C TRP A 10 20.33 -15.80 -0.46
N CYS A 11 20.68 -15.14 -1.57
CA CYS A 11 20.13 -13.83 -1.93
C CYS A 11 18.59 -13.92 -2.09
N ASP A 12 18.12 -14.93 -2.81
CA ASP A 12 16.69 -15.11 -3.08
C ASP A 12 15.89 -15.42 -1.79
N VAL A 13 16.43 -16.25 -0.89
CA VAL A 13 15.82 -16.48 0.44
C VAL A 13 15.71 -15.18 1.23
N ARG A 14 16.75 -14.33 1.22
CA ARG A 14 16.70 -13.02 1.89
C ARG A 14 15.66 -12.10 1.27
N LEU A 15 15.54 -12.10 -0.06
CA LEU A 15 14.55 -11.30 -0.79
C LEU A 15 13.13 -11.75 -0.46
N GLN A 16 12.88 -13.06 -0.44
CA GLN A 16 11.59 -13.64 -0.03
C GLN A 16 11.22 -13.24 1.41
N ALA A 17 12.18 -13.30 2.34
CA ALA A 17 11.96 -12.89 3.72
C ALA A 17 11.66 -11.39 3.85
N ARG A 18 12.45 -10.53 3.20
CA ARG A 18 12.28 -9.07 3.23
C ARG A 18 10.92 -8.66 2.66
N ASN A 19 10.45 -9.32 1.62
CA ASN A 19 9.17 -9.04 0.97
C ASN A 19 7.97 -9.79 1.58
N GLY A 20 8.17 -10.48 2.71
CA GLY A 20 7.07 -11.03 3.49
C GLY A 20 6.49 -12.37 3.01
N PHE A 21 7.09 -13.04 2.02
CA PHE A 21 6.55 -14.26 1.42
C PHE A 21 6.41 -15.42 2.44
N TYR A 22 7.39 -15.60 3.34
CA TYR A 22 7.31 -16.62 4.38
C TYR A 22 6.19 -16.36 5.40
N TYR A 23 5.95 -15.09 5.74
CA TYR A 23 4.85 -14.72 6.63
C TYR A 23 3.50 -14.96 5.96
N ALA A 24 3.36 -14.59 4.69
CA ALA A 24 2.15 -14.83 3.91
C ALA A 24 1.84 -16.34 3.82
N SER A 25 2.82 -17.17 3.46
CA SER A 25 2.70 -18.63 3.43
C SER A 25 2.31 -19.21 4.78
N ALA A 26 2.98 -18.80 5.87
CA ALA A 26 2.68 -19.33 7.20
C ALA A 26 1.25 -18.99 7.65
N VAL A 27 0.80 -17.75 7.41
CA VAL A 27 -0.57 -17.32 7.74
C VAL A 27 -1.59 -18.10 6.90
N MET A 28 -1.36 -18.25 5.60
CA MET A 28 -2.26 -19.02 4.73
C MET A 28 -2.33 -20.49 5.13
N ALA A 29 -1.21 -21.12 5.49
CA ALA A 29 -1.18 -22.48 5.98
C ALA A 29 -1.98 -22.63 7.29
N VAL A 30 -1.79 -21.72 8.25
CA VAL A 30 -2.52 -21.73 9.53
C VAL A 30 -4.02 -21.57 9.30
N ILE A 31 -4.44 -20.58 8.50
CA ILE A 31 -5.86 -20.37 8.17
C ILE A 31 -6.44 -21.62 7.52
N THR A 32 -5.73 -22.20 6.56
CA THR A 32 -6.17 -23.41 5.86
C THR A 32 -6.35 -24.57 6.84
N ILE A 33 -5.37 -24.82 7.70
CA ILE A 33 -5.44 -25.88 8.72
C ILE A 33 -6.61 -25.66 9.68
N ILE A 34 -6.84 -24.42 10.12
CA ILE A 34 -7.97 -24.08 11.01
C ILE A 34 -9.30 -24.38 10.30
N VAL A 35 -9.48 -23.89 9.08
CA VAL A 35 -10.73 -24.08 8.31
C VAL A 35 -11.03 -25.57 8.14
N LEU A 36 -10.03 -26.38 7.79
CA LEU A 36 -10.23 -27.82 7.61
C LEU A 36 -10.59 -28.54 8.91
N ARG A 37 -9.96 -28.17 10.03
CA ARG A 37 -10.29 -28.78 11.33
C ARG A 37 -11.68 -28.44 11.85
N LEU A 38 -12.27 -27.36 11.35
CA LEU A 38 -13.64 -26.96 11.68
C LEU A 38 -14.69 -27.73 10.84
N LEU A 39 -14.30 -28.42 9.77
CA LEU A 39 -15.24 -29.20 8.97
C LEU A 39 -15.67 -30.47 9.72
N PRO A 40 -16.97 -30.76 9.83
CA PRO A 40 -17.49 -31.94 10.54
C PRO A 40 -17.39 -33.21 9.68
N VAL A 41 -16.24 -33.45 9.05
CA VAL A 41 -16.01 -34.57 8.13
C VAL A 41 -14.88 -35.46 8.68
N GLN A 42 -15.11 -36.78 8.71
CA GLN A 42 -14.17 -37.71 9.34
C GLN A 42 -12.92 -38.02 8.51
N ASP A 43 -13.00 -37.89 7.18
CA ASP A 43 -11.86 -38.12 6.29
C ASP A 43 -11.77 -37.01 5.21
N LEU A 44 -10.73 -36.20 5.31
CA LEU A 44 -10.40 -35.12 4.36
C LEU A 44 -9.16 -35.46 3.52
N SER A 45 -8.62 -36.67 3.64
CA SER A 45 -7.37 -37.05 2.96
C SER A 45 -7.50 -37.00 1.44
N TRP A 46 -8.66 -37.31 0.88
CA TRP A 46 -8.96 -37.23 -0.56
C TRP A 46 -8.91 -35.79 -1.12
N LEU A 47 -9.13 -34.76 -0.29
CA LEU A 47 -9.03 -33.35 -0.70
C LEU A 47 -7.59 -32.87 -0.74
N LEU A 48 -6.67 -33.58 -0.08
CA LEU A 48 -5.28 -33.15 0.08
C LEU A 48 -4.59 -32.83 -1.27
N PRO A 49 -4.72 -33.62 -2.35
CA PRO A 49 -4.14 -33.28 -3.65
C PRO A 49 -4.63 -31.95 -4.22
N VAL A 50 -5.94 -31.68 -4.14
CA VAL A 50 -6.54 -30.43 -4.64
C VAL A 50 -6.06 -29.24 -3.83
N MET A 51 -6.03 -29.40 -2.50
CA MET A 51 -5.58 -28.35 -1.59
C MET A 51 -4.13 -27.98 -1.82
N ILE A 52 -3.27 -28.98 -1.98
CA ILE A 52 -1.87 -28.78 -2.32
C ILE A 52 -1.77 -28.05 -3.65
N VAL A 53 -2.48 -28.48 -4.70
CA VAL A 53 -2.45 -27.79 -5.99
C VAL A 53 -2.89 -26.32 -5.88
N ASN A 54 -3.95 -26.03 -5.13
CA ASN A 54 -4.38 -24.65 -4.87
C ASN A 54 -3.27 -23.83 -4.20
N ASN A 55 -2.55 -24.43 -3.25
CA ASN A 55 -1.40 -23.77 -2.62
C ASN A 55 -0.21 -23.60 -3.59
N LEU A 56 0.04 -24.59 -4.45
CA LEU A 56 1.10 -24.53 -5.47
C LEU A 56 0.83 -23.43 -6.52
N ILE A 57 -0.43 -23.10 -6.80
CA ILE A 57 -0.76 -21.95 -7.65
C ILE A 57 -0.27 -20.65 -7.00
N VAL A 58 -0.50 -20.48 -5.70
CA VAL A 58 -0.04 -19.28 -4.97
C VAL A 58 1.49 -19.27 -4.85
N ASN A 59 2.07 -20.31 -4.26
CA ASN A 59 3.50 -20.39 -3.95
C ASN A 59 4.40 -20.60 -5.17
N GLY A 60 3.90 -21.27 -6.20
CA GLY A 60 4.62 -21.48 -7.45
C GLY A 60 4.39 -20.31 -8.40
N PHE A 61 3.15 -20.17 -8.89
CA PHE A 61 2.86 -19.25 -9.98
C PHE A 61 2.87 -17.77 -9.53
N PHE A 62 2.11 -17.43 -8.49
CA PHE A 62 1.99 -16.02 -8.07
C PHE A 62 3.23 -15.52 -7.36
N PHE A 63 3.87 -16.32 -6.50
CA PHE A 63 5.10 -15.88 -5.82
C PHE A 63 6.26 -15.71 -6.79
N MET A 64 6.45 -16.63 -7.74
CA MET A 64 7.45 -16.43 -8.80
C MET A 64 7.16 -15.15 -9.58
N SER A 65 5.89 -14.93 -9.93
CA SER A 65 5.50 -13.75 -10.71
C SER A 65 5.69 -12.44 -9.93
N GLY A 66 5.30 -12.43 -8.66
CA GLY A 66 5.47 -11.30 -7.76
C GLY A 66 6.95 -10.97 -7.54
N LEU A 67 7.80 -11.97 -7.29
CA LEU A 67 9.25 -11.76 -7.15
C LEU A 67 9.86 -11.11 -8.39
N VAL A 68 9.51 -11.61 -9.58
CA VAL A 68 10.03 -11.06 -10.84
C VAL A 68 9.55 -9.63 -11.08
N LEU A 69 8.29 -9.32 -10.78
CA LEU A 69 7.77 -7.95 -10.91
C LEU A 69 8.39 -6.99 -9.89
N LEU A 70 8.66 -7.46 -8.67
CA LEU A 70 9.39 -6.67 -7.67
C LEU A 70 10.81 -6.39 -8.13
N GLU A 71 11.53 -7.41 -8.63
CA GLU A 71 12.89 -7.23 -9.14
C GLU A 71 12.93 -6.30 -10.37
N LYS A 72 11.93 -6.36 -11.25
CA LYS A 72 11.76 -5.42 -12.37
C LYS A 72 11.50 -3.99 -11.88
N ALA A 73 10.61 -3.82 -10.91
CA ALA A 73 10.27 -2.49 -10.36
C ALA A 73 11.48 -1.86 -9.63
N GLU A 74 12.30 -2.66 -8.96
CA GLU A 74 13.52 -2.22 -8.28
C GLU A 74 14.72 -2.03 -9.23
N GLY A 75 14.60 -2.39 -10.53
CA GLY A 75 15.70 -2.31 -11.49
C GLY A 75 16.81 -3.36 -11.25
N THR A 76 16.57 -4.35 -10.38
CA THR A 76 17.59 -5.32 -9.97
C THR A 76 17.77 -6.44 -10.97
N ILE A 77 16.73 -6.74 -11.78
CA ILE A 77 16.84 -7.75 -12.83
C ILE A 77 17.75 -7.27 -13.97
N GLU A 78 17.76 -5.97 -14.26
CA GLU A 78 18.66 -5.31 -15.21
C GLU A 78 20.10 -5.33 -14.69
N ALA A 79 20.30 -5.11 -13.39
CA ALA A 79 21.61 -5.18 -12.75
C ALA A 79 22.23 -6.59 -12.87
N GLN A 80 21.44 -7.66 -13.02
CA GLN A 80 21.98 -9.00 -13.24
C GLN A 80 22.67 -9.18 -14.60
N ILE A 81 22.31 -8.37 -15.61
CA ILE A 81 22.88 -8.48 -16.97
C ILE A 81 24.39 -8.21 -16.97
N VAL A 82 24.87 -7.36 -16.06
CA VAL A 82 26.30 -7.04 -15.92
C VAL A 82 27.05 -7.99 -14.97
N THR A 83 26.38 -9.03 -14.46
CA THR A 83 26.97 -10.05 -13.59
C THR A 83 27.27 -11.34 -14.36
N PRO A 84 28.21 -12.19 -13.89
CA PRO A 84 28.47 -13.49 -14.52
C PRO A 84 27.38 -14.55 -14.26
N LEU A 85 26.21 -14.16 -13.73
CA LEU A 85 25.10 -15.05 -13.41
C LEU A 85 24.33 -15.43 -14.67
N ARG A 86 24.17 -16.73 -14.92
CA ARG A 86 23.38 -17.20 -16.07
C ARG A 86 21.90 -17.14 -15.72
N GLY A 87 21.05 -16.79 -16.69
CA GLY A 87 19.59 -16.81 -16.51
C GLY A 87 19.03 -18.17 -16.06
N SER A 88 19.67 -19.28 -16.43
CA SER A 88 19.32 -20.61 -15.94
C SER A 88 19.66 -20.83 -14.46
N GLU A 89 20.75 -20.22 -13.97
CA GLU A 89 21.14 -20.27 -12.55
C GLU A 89 20.19 -19.41 -11.70
N TYR A 90 19.78 -18.25 -12.22
CA TYR A 90 18.74 -17.40 -11.62
C TYR A 90 17.39 -18.14 -11.51
N LEU A 91 16.90 -18.73 -12.62
CA LEU A 91 15.63 -19.47 -12.61
C LEU A 91 15.71 -20.70 -11.69
N ALA A 92 16.81 -21.45 -11.73
CA ALA A 92 16.99 -22.61 -10.86
C ALA A 92 17.03 -22.22 -9.38
N ALA A 93 17.64 -21.08 -9.04
CA ALA A 93 17.65 -20.59 -7.66
C ALA A 93 16.23 -20.30 -7.16
N LYS A 94 15.43 -19.53 -7.93
CA LYS A 94 14.05 -19.19 -7.55
C LYS A 94 13.13 -20.41 -7.47
N VAL A 95 13.22 -21.30 -8.46
CA VAL A 95 12.45 -22.54 -8.45
C VAL A 95 12.83 -23.40 -7.24
N GLY A 96 14.12 -23.47 -6.91
CA GLY A 96 14.61 -24.23 -5.76
C GLY A 96 14.15 -23.68 -4.42
N THR A 97 14.22 -22.37 -4.20
CA THR A 97 13.77 -21.72 -2.96
C THR A 97 12.26 -21.80 -2.79
N LEU A 98 11.49 -21.56 -3.86
CA LEU A 98 10.02 -21.70 -3.84
C LEU A 98 9.58 -23.16 -3.65
N ALA A 99 10.28 -24.12 -4.25
CA ALA A 99 10.02 -25.54 -4.04
C ALA A 99 10.30 -25.95 -2.59
N LEU A 100 11.38 -25.44 -1.98
CA LEU A 100 11.66 -25.69 -0.56
C LEU A 100 10.57 -25.11 0.34
N LEU A 101 10.16 -23.87 0.10
CA LEU A 101 9.06 -23.22 0.83
C LEU A 101 7.76 -24.03 0.71
N SER A 102 7.39 -24.37 -0.53
CA SER A 102 6.18 -25.13 -0.81
C SER A 102 6.22 -26.53 -0.20
N LEU A 103 7.38 -27.18 -0.18
CA LEU A 103 7.55 -28.49 0.42
C LEU A 103 7.32 -28.45 1.93
N VAL A 104 7.96 -27.51 2.63
CA VAL A 104 7.79 -27.35 4.09
C VAL A 104 6.33 -27.08 4.43
N GLU A 105 5.70 -26.14 3.72
CA GLU A 105 4.33 -25.73 3.98
C GLU A 105 3.33 -26.87 3.70
N ASN A 106 3.41 -27.51 2.53
CA ASN A 106 2.45 -28.52 2.12
C ASN A 106 2.64 -29.86 2.84
N LEU A 107 3.86 -30.18 3.32
CA LEU A 107 4.05 -31.31 4.24
C LEU A 107 3.39 -31.03 5.60
N ALA A 108 3.47 -29.81 6.12
CA ALA A 108 2.79 -29.44 7.35
C ALA A 108 1.26 -29.53 7.21
N ILE A 109 0.71 -29.07 6.09
CA ILE A 109 -0.72 -29.23 5.75
C ILE A 109 -1.07 -30.73 5.63
N GLY A 110 -0.27 -31.53 4.92
CA GLY A 110 -0.48 -32.98 4.79
C GLY A 110 -0.53 -33.68 6.14
N VAL A 111 0.40 -33.38 7.04
CA VAL A 111 0.41 -33.94 8.41
C VAL A 111 -0.79 -33.46 9.22
N ALA A 112 -1.19 -32.20 9.09
CA ALA A 112 -2.32 -31.65 9.82
C ALA A 112 -3.68 -32.25 9.40
N VAL A 113 -3.79 -32.69 8.14
CA VAL A 113 -5.04 -33.19 7.53
C VAL A 113 -5.13 -34.70 7.56
N ALA A 114 -4.09 -35.40 7.10
CA ALA A 114 -4.08 -36.85 6.93
C ALA A 114 -3.23 -37.57 8.00
N GLY A 115 -2.68 -36.84 8.99
CA GLY A 115 -1.78 -37.41 9.98
C GLY A 115 -0.50 -37.93 9.32
N PHE A 116 -0.11 -39.17 9.61
CA PHE A 116 1.02 -39.83 8.93
C PHE A 116 0.56 -40.91 7.93
N ALA A 117 -0.72 -40.91 7.55
CA ALA A 117 -1.32 -41.91 6.67
C ALA A 117 -1.19 -41.54 5.18
N PHE A 118 -0.01 -41.10 4.74
CA PHE A 118 0.31 -40.82 3.34
C PHE A 118 1.76 -41.21 3.03
N ARG A 119 2.08 -41.36 1.75
CA ARG A 119 3.45 -41.65 1.26
C ARG A 119 4.24 -40.34 1.08
N PRO A 120 5.15 -39.97 1.99
CA PRO A 120 5.78 -38.65 2.00
C PRO A 120 6.74 -38.44 0.83
N ASP A 121 7.32 -39.51 0.29
CA ASP A 121 8.19 -39.52 -0.88
C ASP A 121 7.44 -39.08 -2.15
N LEU A 122 6.26 -39.65 -2.39
CA LEU A 122 5.43 -39.27 -3.55
C LEU A 122 4.79 -37.90 -3.37
N LEU A 123 4.37 -37.57 -2.15
CA LEU A 123 3.85 -36.24 -1.83
C LEU A 123 4.92 -35.17 -2.10
N ALA A 124 6.14 -35.38 -1.62
CA ALA A 124 7.27 -34.49 -1.85
C ALA A 124 7.62 -34.37 -3.34
N ALA A 125 7.65 -35.49 -4.07
CA ALA A 125 7.88 -35.48 -5.52
C ALA A 125 6.81 -34.67 -6.27
N GLY A 126 5.53 -34.88 -5.94
CA GLY A 126 4.40 -34.12 -6.49
C GLY A 126 4.50 -32.62 -6.18
N ILE A 127 4.80 -32.25 -4.93
CA ILE A 127 4.97 -30.85 -4.51
C ILE A 127 6.14 -30.19 -5.25
N VAL A 128 7.31 -30.84 -5.31
CA VAL A 128 8.49 -30.27 -5.95
C VAL A 128 8.29 -30.10 -7.46
N LEU A 129 7.76 -31.12 -8.15
CA LEU A 129 7.47 -31.03 -9.58
C LEU A 129 6.37 -30.02 -9.88
N GLY A 130 5.30 -30.00 -9.08
CA GLY A 130 4.20 -29.05 -9.22
C GLY A 130 4.62 -27.61 -8.97
N THR A 131 5.44 -27.36 -7.94
CA THR A 131 5.99 -26.02 -7.67
C THR A 131 6.88 -25.57 -8.82
N ALA A 132 7.78 -26.44 -9.30
CA ALA A 132 8.64 -26.12 -10.43
C ALA A 132 7.82 -25.80 -11.69
N LEU A 133 6.78 -26.57 -11.98
CA LEU A 133 5.89 -26.36 -13.11
C LEU A 133 5.17 -25.01 -13.01
N TYR A 134 4.50 -24.73 -11.88
CA TYR A 134 3.78 -23.47 -11.69
C TYR A 134 4.70 -22.26 -11.64
N ALA A 135 5.87 -22.35 -11.01
CA ALA A 135 6.85 -21.27 -10.98
C ALA A 135 7.38 -20.97 -12.38
N LEU A 136 7.78 -21.98 -13.16
CA LEU A 136 8.27 -21.76 -14.52
C LEU A 136 7.16 -21.24 -15.46
N ALA A 137 5.93 -21.74 -15.32
CA ALA A 137 4.77 -21.22 -16.06
C ALA A 137 4.48 -19.75 -15.68
N GLY A 138 4.49 -19.43 -14.39
CA GLY A 138 4.36 -18.06 -13.87
C GLY A 138 5.42 -17.13 -14.46
N PHE A 139 6.67 -17.57 -14.47
CA PHE A 139 7.77 -16.83 -15.09
C PHE A 139 7.52 -16.57 -16.59
N VAL A 140 7.12 -17.59 -17.36
CA VAL A 140 6.86 -17.45 -18.81
C VAL A 140 5.77 -16.42 -19.09
N VAL A 141 4.74 -16.36 -18.25
CA VAL A 141 3.64 -15.40 -18.38
C VAL A 141 4.11 -14.01 -17.94
N VAL A 142 4.63 -13.87 -16.73
CA VAL A 142 4.98 -12.58 -16.11
C VAL A 142 6.10 -11.85 -16.85
N ALA A 143 7.02 -12.58 -17.50
CA ALA A 143 8.15 -11.99 -18.20
C ALA A 143 7.72 -10.94 -19.25
N ARG A 144 6.49 -11.05 -19.77
CA ARG A 144 5.90 -10.17 -20.79
C ARG A 144 5.29 -8.88 -20.23
N TYR A 145 5.12 -8.79 -18.92
CA TYR A 145 4.48 -7.67 -18.23
C TYR A 145 5.51 -6.91 -17.40
N ASP A 146 5.33 -5.59 -17.30
CA ASP A 146 6.24 -4.70 -16.55
C ASP A 146 5.66 -4.26 -15.21
N ALA A 147 4.34 -4.41 -15.01
CA ALA A 147 3.64 -3.95 -13.81
C ALA A 147 2.59 -4.95 -13.32
N LEU A 148 2.38 -4.98 -12.00
CA LEU A 148 1.47 -5.90 -11.32
C LEU A 148 0.02 -5.75 -11.80
N ASN A 149 -0.47 -4.52 -11.92
CA ASN A 149 -1.83 -4.21 -12.37
C ASN A 149 -2.13 -4.80 -13.78
N THR A 150 -1.16 -4.80 -14.69
CA THR A 150 -1.32 -5.38 -16.03
C THR A 150 -1.24 -6.92 -16.06
N PHE A 151 -0.60 -7.52 -15.06
CA PHE A 151 -0.35 -8.96 -14.98
C PHE A 151 -1.47 -9.74 -14.27
N LEU A 152 -2.05 -9.17 -13.20
CA LEU A 152 -2.92 -9.90 -12.27
C LEU A 152 -4.11 -10.59 -12.94
N LEU A 153 -4.75 -9.95 -13.92
CA LEU A 153 -5.91 -10.59 -14.55
C LEU A 153 -5.55 -11.62 -15.61
N PRO A 154 -4.65 -11.36 -16.58
CA PRO A 154 -4.20 -12.41 -17.49
C PRO A 154 -3.74 -13.67 -16.74
N ALA A 155 -3.08 -13.50 -15.60
CA ALA A 155 -2.70 -14.58 -14.71
C ALA A 155 -3.87 -15.50 -14.29
N VAL A 156 -5.04 -14.95 -13.97
CA VAL A 156 -6.24 -15.75 -13.64
C VAL A 156 -6.65 -16.64 -14.82
N GLY A 157 -6.61 -16.13 -16.05
CA GLY A 157 -6.92 -16.93 -17.24
C GLY A 157 -5.95 -18.10 -17.44
N TYR A 158 -4.64 -17.87 -17.25
CA TYR A 158 -3.64 -18.94 -17.29
C TYR A 158 -3.79 -19.93 -16.15
N MET A 159 -4.14 -19.46 -14.95
CA MET A 159 -4.42 -20.31 -13.79
C MET A 159 -5.62 -21.22 -14.06
N LEU A 160 -6.72 -20.70 -14.60
CA LEU A 160 -7.90 -21.51 -14.95
C LEU A 160 -7.56 -22.57 -15.99
N LEU A 161 -6.75 -22.22 -16.99
CA LEU A 161 -6.27 -23.16 -18.01
C LEU A 161 -5.41 -24.27 -17.38
N LEU A 162 -4.43 -23.91 -16.54
CA LEU A 162 -3.57 -24.88 -15.86
C LEU A 162 -4.32 -25.71 -14.81
N GLY A 163 -5.42 -25.19 -14.27
CA GLY A 163 -6.28 -25.87 -13.30
C GLY A 163 -7.32 -26.80 -13.91
N LEU A 164 -7.43 -26.90 -15.24
CA LEU A 164 -8.48 -27.69 -15.91
C LEU A 164 -8.61 -29.14 -15.41
N PRO A 165 -7.52 -29.91 -15.17
CA PRO A 165 -7.64 -31.27 -14.64
C PRO A 165 -8.34 -31.40 -13.28
N LEU A 166 -8.43 -30.31 -12.50
CA LEU A 166 -9.18 -30.33 -11.25
C LEU A 166 -10.68 -30.54 -11.49
N LEU A 167 -11.22 -30.13 -12.64
CA LEU A 167 -12.63 -30.36 -12.97
C LEU A 167 -12.95 -31.86 -13.01
N THR A 168 -12.11 -32.66 -13.67
CA THR A 168 -12.28 -34.11 -13.72
C THR A 168 -12.06 -34.78 -12.37
N TRP A 169 -11.21 -34.21 -11.50
CA TRP A 169 -11.06 -34.66 -10.11
C TRP A 169 -12.37 -34.56 -9.33
N PHE A 170 -13.13 -33.49 -9.55
CA PHE A 170 -14.47 -33.30 -8.98
C PHE A 170 -15.59 -34.02 -9.76
N GLY A 171 -15.25 -34.83 -10.75
CA GLY A 171 -16.21 -35.54 -11.59
C GLY A 171 -16.94 -34.70 -12.62
N ILE A 172 -16.47 -33.48 -12.89
CA ILE A 172 -17.03 -32.57 -13.89
C ILE A 172 -16.37 -32.82 -15.24
N GLY A 173 -17.18 -33.06 -16.28
CA GLY A 173 -16.69 -33.25 -17.64
C GLY A 173 -15.99 -34.59 -17.87
N GLN A 174 -16.41 -35.65 -17.16
CA GLN A 174 -15.88 -37.00 -17.33
C GLN A 174 -16.16 -37.57 -18.73
N GLY A 175 -15.24 -38.42 -19.20
CA GLY A 175 -15.35 -39.09 -20.49
C GLY A 175 -13.99 -39.56 -21.00
N THR A 176 -13.95 -40.72 -21.65
CA THR A 176 -12.71 -41.37 -22.08
C THR A 176 -11.84 -40.45 -22.94
N PHE A 177 -12.45 -39.66 -23.83
CA PHE A 177 -11.74 -38.68 -24.65
C PHE A 177 -11.09 -37.57 -23.80
N VAL A 178 -11.85 -36.99 -22.86
CA VAL A 178 -11.38 -35.89 -22.00
C VAL A 178 -10.25 -36.37 -21.11
N GLU A 179 -10.43 -37.50 -20.43
CA GLU A 179 -9.41 -38.09 -19.55
C GLU A 179 -8.12 -38.42 -20.33
N THR A 180 -8.26 -39.00 -21.53
CA THR A 180 -7.09 -39.30 -22.39
C THR A 180 -6.38 -38.03 -22.84
N ALA A 181 -7.13 -36.97 -23.20
CA ALA A 181 -6.54 -35.68 -23.56
C ALA A 181 -5.82 -35.03 -22.37
N LEU A 182 -6.39 -35.13 -21.17
CA LEU A 182 -5.80 -34.58 -19.95
C LEU A 182 -4.52 -35.30 -19.53
N LEU A 183 -4.25 -36.52 -19.99
CA LEU A 183 -2.94 -37.17 -19.80
C LEU A 183 -1.78 -36.38 -20.43
N LEU A 184 -2.05 -35.51 -21.41
CA LEU A 184 -1.04 -34.60 -21.95
C LEU A 184 -0.98 -33.28 -21.19
N HIS A 185 -1.95 -32.98 -20.31
CA HIS A 185 -2.02 -31.71 -19.62
C HIS A 185 -0.90 -31.59 -18.55
N PRO A 186 -0.23 -30.42 -18.41
CA PRO A 186 0.91 -30.24 -17.50
C PRO A 186 0.63 -30.54 -16.02
N LEU A 187 -0.57 -30.26 -15.53
CA LEU A 187 -0.96 -30.54 -14.15
C LEU A 187 -1.26 -32.04 -13.88
N GLN A 188 -1.58 -32.83 -14.91
CA GLN A 188 -2.04 -34.21 -14.71
C GLN A 188 -0.96 -35.15 -14.09
N PRO A 189 0.33 -35.10 -14.49
CA PRO A 189 1.38 -35.88 -13.84
C PRO A 189 1.55 -35.54 -12.35
N VAL A 190 1.37 -34.26 -11.99
CA VAL A 190 1.45 -33.79 -10.60
C VAL A 190 0.27 -34.34 -9.79
N LEU A 191 -0.96 -34.24 -10.32
CA LEU A 191 -2.14 -34.82 -9.68
C LEU A 191 -2.03 -36.35 -9.52
N ALA A 192 -1.46 -37.05 -10.51
CA ALA A 192 -1.23 -38.49 -10.41
C ALA A 192 -0.29 -38.87 -9.25
N LEU A 193 0.77 -38.08 -9.01
CA LEU A 193 1.68 -38.29 -7.87
C LEU A 193 1.04 -37.92 -6.53
N LEU A 194 0.32 -36.80 -6.47
CA LEU A 194 -0.37 -36.36 -5.26
C LEU A 194 -1.50 -37.33 -4.86
N GLY A 195 -2.28 -37.82 -5.83
CA GLY A 195 -3.28 -38.86 -5.61
C GLY A 195 -2.66 -40.17 -5.15
N ALA A 196 -1.56 -40.59 -5.80
CA ALA A 196 -0.80 -41.77 -5.38
C ALA A 196 -0.18 -41.63 -3.97
N ALA A 197 0.01 -40.41 -3.46
CA ALA A 197 0.51 -40.23 -2.10
C ALA A 197 -0.51 -40.62 -1.04
N VAL A 198 -1.80 -40.49 -1.34
CA VAL A 198 -2.90 -40.77 -0.41
C VAL A 198 -3.52 -42.14 -0.67
N GLU A 199 -3.71 -42.48 -1.95
CA GLU A 199 -4.34 -43.74 -2.36
C GLU A 199 -3.35 -44.71 -3.03
N PRO A 200 -3.57 -46.03 -2.93
CA PRO A 200 -2.78 -47.01 -3.65
C PRO A 200 -2.86 -46.81 -5.17
N ALA A 201 -1.71 -46.60 -5.81
CA ALA A 201 -1.63 -46.39 -7.26
C ALA A 201 -0.72 -47.43 -7.93
N THR A 202 -1.00 -47.71 -9.20
CA THR A 202 -0.18 -48.65 -9.98
C THR A 202 1.24 -48.08 -10.23
N PRO A 203 2.27 -48.94 -10.37
CA PRO A 203 3.62 -48.49 -10.72
C PRO A 203 3.67 -47.69 -12.03
N ALA A 204 2.79 -48.00 -12.99
CA ALA A 204 2.68 -47.26 -14.25
C ALA A 204 2.23 -45.81 -14.04
N THR A 205 1.27 -45.58 -13.13
CA THR A 205 0.79 -44.23 -12.78
C THR A 205 1.91 -43.39 -12.14
N ILE A 206 2.70 -43.99 -11.25
CA ILE A 206 3.83 -43.32 -10.59
C ILE A 206 4.94 -43.01 -11.61
N ALA A 207 5.27 -43.98 -12.46
CA ALA A 207 6.27 -43.79 -13.53
C ALA A 207 5.84 -42.69 -14.51
N TYR A 208 4.57 -42.66 -14.90
CA TYR A 208 3.99 -41.58 -15.71
C TYR A 208 4.10 -40.23 -14.99
N GLY A 209 3.69 -40.15 -13.72
CA GLY A 209 3.75 -38.93 -12.92
C GLY A 209 5.16 -38.32 -12.87
N LEU A 210 6.16 -39.15 -12.61
CA LEU A 210 7.57 -38.73 -12.57
C LEU A 210 8.11 -38.35 -13.95
N ALA A 211 7.92 -39.22 -14.96
CA ALA A 211 8.50 -39.02 -16.29
C ALA A 211 7.85 -37.87 -17.05
N ALA A 212 6.51 -37.84 -17.11
CA ALA A 212 5.77 -36.77 -17.78
C ALA A 212 5.89 -35.45 -17.01
N GLY A 213 5.88 -35.48 -15.68
CA GLY A 213 6.13 -34.30 -14.85
C GLY A 213 7.51 -33.68 -15.10
N ALA A 214 8.56 -34.51 -15.09
CA ALA A 214 9.92 -34.06 -15.42
C ALA A 214 10.04 -33.52 -16.85
N ALA A 215 9.38 -34.15 -17.83
CA ALA A 215 9.35 -33.67 -19.20
C ALA A 215 8.67 -32.28 -19.33
N TRP A 216 7.55 -32.07 -18.65
CA TRP A 216 6.88 -30.75 -18.60
C TRP A 216 7.73 -29.69 -17.91
N VAL A 217 8.37 -30.02 -16.79
CA VAL A 217 9.29 -29.09 -16.11
C VAL A 217 10.47 -28.73 -17.03
N ALA A 218 11.04 -29.69 -17.75
CA ALA A 218 12.12 -29.43 -18.72
C ALA A 218 11.66 -28.51 -19.87
N LEU A 219 10.46 -28.76 -20.41
CA LEU A 219 9.87 -27.94 -21.46
C LEU A 219 9.61 -26.50 -20.99
N PHE A 220 9.00 -26.33 -19.81
CA PHE A 220 8.79 -25.00 -19.23
C PHE A 220 10.10 -24.32 -18.84
N ALA A 221 11.11 -25.05 -18.37
CA ALA A 221 12.43 -24.49 -18.07
C ALA A 221 13.13 -23.98 -19.33
N TRP A 222 13.05 -24.72 -20.43
CA TRP A 222 13.52 -24.28 -21.73
C TRP A 222 12.77 -23.02 -22.19
N TRP A 223 11.44 -23.01 -22.09
CA TRP A 223 10.63 -21.86 -22.49
C TRP A 223 10.87 -20.63 -21.62
N ALA A 224 11.00 -20.81 -20.31
CA ALA A 224 11.33 -19.77 -19.34
C ALA A 224 12.69 -19.17 -19.64
N THR A 225 13.72 -19.99 -19.91
CA THR A 225 15.06 -19.51 -20.26
C THR A 225 15.04 -18.69 -21.56
N ARG A 226 14.26 -19.11 -22.56
CA ARG A 226 14.08 -18.35 -23.81
C ARG A 226 13.32 -17.04 -23.58
N SER A 227 12.30 -17.07 -22.73
CA SER A 227 11.51 -15.89 -22.37
C SER A 227 12.34 -14.88 -21.58
N PHE A 228 13.20 -15.34 -20.66
CA PHE A 228 14.14 -14.51 -19.92
C PHE A 228 15.06 -13.75 -20.88
N ARG A 229 15.71 -14.45 -21.84
CA ARG A 229 16.57 -13.78 -22.83
C ARG A 229 15.80 -12.74 -23.65
N ARG A 230 14.65 -13.14 -24.21
CA ARG A 230 13.89 -12.27 -25.12
C ARG A 230 13.25 -11.05 -24.46
N PHE A 231 12.70 -11.21 -23.26
CA PHE A 231 11.87 -10.17 -22.63
C PHE A 231 12.55 -9.43 -21.48
N VAL A 232 13.61 -9.99 -20.91
CA VAL A 232 14.40 -9.34 -19.86
C VAL A 232 15.70 -8.80 -20.45
N VAL A 233 16.49 -9.63 -21.14
CA VAL A 233 17.81 -9.19 -21.63
C VAL A 233 17.70 -8.30 -22.88
N ASP A 234 16.96 -8.73 -23.90
CA ASP A 234 16.91 -7.99 -25.18
C ASP A 234 16.10 -6.69 -25.09
N LYS A 235 15.09 -6.64 -24.22
CA LYS A 235 14.21 -5.47 -24.06
C LYS A 235 14.96 -4.27 -23.48
N VAL A 236 15.81 -4.49 -22.48
CA VAL A 236 16.66 -3.46 -21.86
C VAL A 236 17.53 -2.76 -22.92
N ASN A 237 18.12 -3.54 -23.83
CA ASN A 237 18.95 -3.00 -24.91
C ASN A 237 18.19 -2.11 -25.91
N THR A 238 16.86 -2.22 -26.00
CA THR A 238 16.03 -1.45 -26.94
C THR A 238 15.31 -0.24 -26.33
N ALA A 239 15.02 -0.28 -25.03
CA ALA A 239 14.28 0.78 -24.34
C ALA A 239 15.09 2.09 -24.26
N ASP A 240 16.41 2.01 -24.12
CA ASP A 240 17.31 3.17 -24.10
C ASP A 240 17.34 3.95 -25.43
N LEU A 241 16.89 3.33 -26.55
CA LEU A 241 16.89 3.95 -27.88
C LEU A 241 15.57 4.66 -28.22
N GLN A 242 14.51 4.46 -27.43
CA GLN A 242 13.19 5.02 -27.71
C GLN A 242 12.72 5.95 -26.59
N ARG A 243 13.39 7.09 -26.42
CA ARG A 243 12.76 8.27 -25.80
C ARG A 243 11.59 8.70 -26.70
N GLN A 244 10.37 8.35 -26.29
CA GLN A 244 9.15 8.64 -27.05
C GLN A 244 8.97 10.15 -27.23
N ALA A 245 8.72 10.55 -28.48
CA ALA A 245 8.24 11.89 -28.81
C ALA A 245 6.88 12.13 -28.10
N VAL A 246 6.81 13.20 -27.32
CA VAL A 246 5.58 13.64 -26.65
C VAL A 246 4.57 14.05 -27.74
N ALA A 247 3.54 13.22 -27.94
CA ALA A 247 2.46 13.55 -28.85
C ALA A 247 1.65 14.74 -28.30
N PRO A 248 1.22 15.69 -29.13
CA PRO A 248 0.43 16.82 -28.67
C PRO A 248 -0.93 16.36 -28.12
N PRO A 249 -1.48 17.05 -27.10
CA PRO A 249 -2.73 16.68 -26.48
C PRO A 249 -3.89 16.72 -27.50
N ARG A 250 -4.63 15.61 -27.62
CA ARG A 250 -5.74 15.46 -28.58
C ARG A 250 -7.07 16.06 -28.09
N LEU A 251 -7.20 16.44 -26.81
CA LEU A 251 -8.44 16.93 -26.23
C LEU A 251 -8.28 18.39 -25.78
N ARG A 252 -9.01 19.33 -26.42
CA ARG A 252 -9.19 20.70 -25.93
C ARG A 252 -10.56 20.77 -25.23
N LEU A 253 -10.56 20.77 -23.90
CA LEU A 253 -11.77 21.01 -23.10
C LEU A 253 -11.97 22.51 -22.93
N ASP A 254 -13.15 23.01 -23.34
CA ASP A 254 -13.57 24.38 -23.05
C ASP A 254 -14.03 24.48 -21.58
N VAL A 255 -13.17 25.04 -20.75
CA VAL A 255 -13.33 25.11 -19.29
C VAL A 255 -14.25 26.26 -18.86
N ASN A 256 -14.67 27.15 -19.78
CA ASN A 256 -15.30 28.43 -19.44
C ASN A 256 -16.79 28.55 -19.84
N GLY A 257 -17.42 27.48 -20.35
CA GLY A 257 -18.82 27.52 -20.81
C GLY A 257 -19.88 27.62 -19.69
N PRO A 258 -21.05 28.24 -19.94
CA PRO A 258 -22.12 28.45 -18.94
C PRO A 258 -22.77 27.14 -18.44
N ILE A 259 -22.71 26.07 -19.23
CA ILE A 259 -23.20 24.72 -18.88
C ILE A 259 -22.23 24.00 -17.93
N VAL A 260 -20.93 24.29 -18.01
CA VAL A 260 -19.86 23.77 -17.13
C VAL A 260 -19.96 24.40 -15.72
N ARG A 261 -20.54 25.59 -15.58
CA ARG A 261 -20.82 26.17 -14.25
C ARG A 261 -21.91 25.43 -13.45
N ARG A 262 -22.83 24.70 -14.10
CA ARG A 262 -23.95 23.99 -13.44
C ARG A 262 -23.79 22.47 -13.33
N LEU A 263 -23.10 21.83 -14.28
CA LEU A 263 -22.83 20.37 -14.31
C LEU A 263 -21.32 20.06 -14.20
N GLY A 264 -20.55 21.03 -13.69
CA GLY A 264 -19.11 21.17 -13.90
C GLY A 264 -18.27 19.95 -13.60
N ALA A 265 -18.39 19.40 -12.39
CA ALA A 265 -17.55 18.27 -11.98
C ALA A 265 -17.79 17.00 -12.82
N LEU A 266 -19.05 16.67 -13.12
CA LEU A 266 -19.36 15.48 -13.93
C LEU A 266 -18.88 15.63 -15.38
N ARG A 267 -19.03 16.82 -15.96
CA ARG A 267 -18.64 17.07 -17.36
C ARG A 267 -17.13 17.30 -17.54
N SER A 268 -16.44 17.80 -16.52
CA SER A 268 -14.98 17.99 -16.55
C SER A 268 -14.22 16.72 -16.15
N LEU A 269 -14.59 16.08 -15.05
CA LEU A 269 -13.87 14.92 -14.50
C LEU A 269 -14.30 13.60 -15.15
N GLY A 270 -15.57 13.47 -15.55
CA GLY A 270 -16.11 12.24 -16.15
C GLY A 270 -15.33 11.73 -17.36
N PRO A 271 -15.07 12.57 -18.38
CA PRO A 271 -14.26 12.15 -19.53
C PRO A 271 -12.81 11.82 -19.18
N ILE A 272 -12.23 12.52 -18.19
CA ILE A 272 -10.85 12.29 -17.73
C ILE A 272 -10.76 10.93 -17.06
N ASP A 273 -11.63 10.67 -16.08
CA ASP A 273 -11.67 9.38 -15.38
C ASP A 273 -12.00 8.24 -16.33
N ALA A 274 -12.97 8.40 -17.24
CA ALA A 274 -13.30 7.39 -18.24
C ALA A 274 -12.11 7.10 -19.17
N HIS A 275 -11.33 8.12 -19.53
CA HIS A 275 -10.10 7.94 -20.29
C HIS A 275 -9.04 7.21 -19.49
N SER A 276 -8.81 7.58 -18.22
CA SER A 276 -7.84 6.93 -17.33
C SER A 276 -8.20 5.46 -17.08
N ILE A 277 -9.46 5.16 -16.73
CA ILE A 277 -9.98 3.79 -16.60
C ILE A 277 -9.82 3.02 -17.92
N GLY A 278 -10.08 3.68 -19.04
CA GLY A 278 -9.92 3.10 -20.37
C GLY A 278 -8.46 2.77 -20.69
N ARG A 279 -7.48 3.51 -20.18
CA ARG A 279 -6.05 3.27 -20.44
C ARG A 279 -5.46 2.23 -19.50
N ASP A 280 -5.82 2.25 -18.22
CA ASP A 280 -5.32 1.29 -17.24
C ASP A 280 -5.96 -0.09 -17.47
N ALA A 281 -5.13 -1.12 -17.60
CA ALA A 281 -5.61 -2.47 -17.86
C ALA A 281 -6.44 -3.02 -16.69
N MET A 282 -5.97 -2.85 -15.45
CA MET A 282 -6.64 -3.36 -14.25
C MET A 282 -8.00 -2.70 -14.06
N LEU A 283 -8.07 -1.38 -14.13
CA LEU A 283 -9.31 -0.63 -13.95
C LEU A 283 -10.36 -1.00 -15.01
N ARG A 284 -9.93 -1.13 -16.27
CA ARG A 284 -10.82 -1.55 -17.36
C ARG A 284 -11.46 -2.91 -17.08
N TRP A 285 -10.69 -3.85 -16.57
CA TRP A 285 -11.17 -5.20 -16.30
C TRP A 285 -12.03 -5.30 -15.05
N MET A 286 -11.77 -4.49 -14.02
CA MET A 286 -12.62 -4.45 -12.82
C MET A 286 -14.09 -4.15 -13.13
N ILE A 287 -14.38 -3.48 -14.26
CA ILE A 287 -15.76 -3.28 -14.74
C ILE A 287 -16.38 -4.60 -15.22
N PHE A 288 -15.62 -5.47 -15.89
CA PHE A 288 -16.12 -6.70 -16.49
C PHE A 288 -16.12 -7.91 -15.55
N ILE A 289 -15.22 -7.94 -14.55
CA ILE A 289 -15.10 -9.05 -13.59
C ILE A 289 -16.45 -9.39 -12.91
N PRO A 290 -17.25 -8.42 -12.42
CA PRO A 290 -18.56 -8.71 -11.84
C PRO A 290 -19.49 -9.52 -12.75
N PHE A 291 -19.47 -9.25 -14.06
CA PHE A 291 -20.30 -9.96 -15.04
C PHE A 291 -19.78 -11.37 -15.28
N VAL A 292 -18.46 -11.54 -15.44
CA VAL A 292 -17.84 -12.87 -15.59
C VAL A 292 -18.13 -13.72 -14.35
N MET A 293 -18.00 -13.13 -13.15
CA MET A 293 -18.33 -13.77 -11.88
C MET A 293 -19.81 -14.16 -11.83
N ALA A 294 -20.74 -13.30 -12.28
CA ALA A 294 -22.16 -13.61 -12.32
C ALA A 294 -22.48 -14.83 -13.19
N LEU A 295 -21.84 -14.92 -14.37
CA LEU A 295 -21.99 -16.06 -15.27
C LEU A 295 -21.36 -17.33 -14.68
N ALA A 296 -20.21 -17.20 -14.00
CA ALA A 296 -19.58 -18.32 -13.30
C ALA A 296 -20.47 -18.84 -12.16
N VAL A 297 -21.07 -17.94 -11.37
CA VAL A 297 -22.06 -18.29 -10.34
C VAL A 297 -23.29 -18.96 -10.97
N ARG A 298 -23.73 -18.52 -12.14
CA ARG A 298 -24.91 -19.08 -12.81
C ARG A 298 -24.68 -20.48 -13.38
N TRP A 299 -23.50 -20.75 -13.94
CA TRP A 299 -23.28 -21.96 -14.75
C TRP A 299 -22.16 -22.88 -14.26
N VAL A 300 -21.08 -22.33 -13.71
CA VAL A 300 -19.92 -23.13 -13.29
C VAL A 300 -20.09 -23.59 -11.85
N LEU A 301 -20.55 -22.70 -10.98
CA LEU A 301 -20.61 -22.95 -9.55
C LEU A 301 -21.65 -24.01 -9.15
N PRO A 302 -22.84 -24.13 -9.80
CA PRO A 302 -23.77 -25.22 -9.50
C PRO A 302 -23.15 -26.59 -9.76
N LEU A 303 -22.35 -26.73 -10.83
CA LEU A 303 -21.63 -27.98 -11.12
C LEU A 303 -20.66 -28.36 -10.01
N LEU A 304 -19.98 -27.37 -9.43
CA LEU A 304 -19.05 -27.56 -8.31
C LEU A 304 -19.80 -27.85 -7.01
N VAL A 305 -20.94 -27.22 -6.77
CA VAL A 305 -21.78 -27.44 -5.57
C VAL A 305 -22.40 -28.82 -5.59
N ASP A 306 -22.97 -29.26 -6.73
CA ASP A 306 -23.53 -30.59 -6.91
C ASP A 306 -22.46 -31.67 -6.71
N ALA A 307 -21.27 -31.45 -7.29
CA ALA A 307 -20.12 -32.30 -7.06
C ALA A 307 -19.75 -32.32 -5.57
N ALA A 308 -19.57 -31.17 -4.92
CA ALA A 308 -19.18 -31.11 -3.51
C ALA A 308 -20.22 -31.75 -2.56
N GLN A 309 -21.52 -31.57 -2.85
CA GLN A 309 -22.62 -32.15 -2.06
C GLN A 309 -22.58 -33.68 -2.05
N GLY A 310 -22.25 -34.30 -3.18
CA GLY A 310 -22.08 -35.76 -3.27
C GLY A 310 -20.98 -36.31 -2.36
N TRP A 311 -19.96 -35.49 -2.04
CA TRP A 311 -18.77 -35.94 -1.31
C TRP A 311 -18.82 -35.54 0.18
N LEU A 312 -19.34 -34.35 0.48
CA LEU A 312 -19.46 -33.86 1.85
C LEU A 312 -20.66 -34.47 2.58
N GLY A 313 -21.66 -34.98 1.86
CA GLY A 313 -22.91 -35.46 2.46
C GLY A 313 -23.72 -34.36 3.16
N ILE A 314 -23.38 -33.10 2.93
CA ILE A 314 -24.05 -31.91 3.46
C ILE A 314 -24.91 -31.31 2.36
N ASP A 315 -26.16 -30.97 2.68
CA ASP A 315 -27.01 -30.24 1.76
C ASP A 315 -26.54 -28.78 1.62
N LEU A 316 -25.79 -28.52 0.55
CA LEU A 316 -25.23 -27.19 0.25
C LEU A 316 -26.27 -26.26 -0.37
N ALA A 317 -27.41 -26.78 -0.84
CA ALA A 317 -28.44 -26.00 -1.52
C ALA A 317 -29.01 -24.88 -0.63
N ALA A 318 -29.09 -25.09 0.68
CA ALA A 318 -29.58 -24.08 1.63
C ALA A 318 -28.59 -22.93 1.89
N TYR A 319 -27.29 -23.21 1.80
CA TYR A 319 -26.23 -22.23 2.11
C TYR A 319 -25.73 -21.49 0.87
N TYR A 320 -25.83 -22.13 -0.30
CA TYR A 320 -25.27 -21.64 -1.55
C TYR A 320 -25.84 -20.27 -1.98
N PRO A 321 -27.17 -20.08 -2.12
CA PRO A 321 -27.72 -18.79 -2.56
C PRO A 321 -27.40 -17.60 -1.65
N PRO A 322 -27.58 -17.68 -0.30
CA PRO A 322 -27.27 -16.54 0.56
C PRO A 322 -25.77 -16.22 0.61
N LEU A 323 -24.89 -17.23 0.61
CA LEU A 323 -23.44 -17.01 0.64
C LEU A 323 -22.95 -16.34 -0.64
N MET A 324 -23.34 -16.88 -1.80
CA MET A 324 -22.94 -16.31 -3.09
C MET A 324 -23.61 -14.96 -3.37
N GLY A 325 -24.86 -14.81 -2.94
CA GLY A 325 -25.55 -13.52 -2.97
C GLY A 325 -24.79 -12.46 -2.19
N TYR A 326 -24.39 -12.76 -0.96
CA TYR A 326 -23.59 -11.88 -0.12
C TYR A 326 -22.23 -11.55 -0.77
N MET A 327 -21.51 -12.56 -1.28
CA MET A 327 -20.23 -12.35 -1.96
C MET A 327 -20.35 -11.43 -3.16
N VAL A 328 -21.33 -11.65 -4.04
CA VAL A 328 -21.56 -10.79 -5.21
C VAL A 328 -21.92 -9.37 -4.77
N LEU A 329 -22.80 -9.23 -3.77
CA LEU A 329 -23.21 -7.94 -3.23
C LEU A 329 -22.09 -7.15 -2.58
N LEU A 330 -21.08 -7.83 -2.04
CA LEU A 330 -19.89 -7.18 -1.48
C LEU A 330 -18.88 -6.85 -2.60
N ILE A 331 -18.61 -7.79 -3.50
CA ILE A 331 -17.56 -7.62 -4.50
C ILE A 331 -17.90 -6.51 -5.51
N VAL A 332 -19.16 -6.41 -5.98
CA VAL A 332 -19.52 -5.45 -7.03
C VAL A 332 -19.32 -3.98 -6.62
N PRO A 333 -19.88 -3.49 -5.50
CA PRO A 333 -19.66 -2.10 -5.08
C PRO A 333 -18.22 -1.86 -4.64
N TYR A 334 -17.55 -2.86 -4.05
CA TYR A 334 -16.15 -2.77 -3.68
C TYR A 334 -15.25 -2.50 -4.90
N PHE A 335 -15.47 -3.18 -6.02
CA PHE A 335 -14.71 -2.92 -7.25
C PHE A 335 -14.88 -1.49 -7.75
N TRP A 336 -16.10 -0.95 -7.73
CA TRP A 336 -16.33 0.44 -8.11
C TRP A 336 -15.69 1.44 -7.14
N GLY A 337 -15.70 1.15 -5.84
CA GLY A 337 -14.97 1.92 -4.86
C GLY A 337 -13.46 1.88 -5.09
N ALA A 338 -12.90 0.70 -5.32
CA ALA A 338 -11.49 0.50 -5.62
C ALA A 338 -11.06 1.18 -6.92
N ILE A 339 -11.90 1.20 -7.97
CA ILE A 339 -11.61 1.95 -9.22
C ILE A 339 -11.41 3.43 -8.91
N ILE A 340 -12.31 4.05 -8.14
CA ILE A 340 -12.16 5.46 -7.76
C ILE A 340 -10.98 5.66 -6.80
N GLY A 341 -10.78 4.74 -5.88
CA GLY A 341 -9.63 4.72 -4.97
C GLY A 341 -8.29 4.77 -5.71
N PHE A 342 -8.11 3.89 -6.69
CA PHE A 342 -6.91 3.86 -7.52
C PHE A 342 -6.77 5.10 -8.40
N LEU A 343 -7.86 5.65 -8.94
CA LEU A 343 -7.78 6.93 -9.66
C LEU A 343 -7.33 8.07 -8.75
N LEU A 344 -7.77 8.10 -7.50
CA LEU A 344 -7.36 9.12 -6.53
C LEU A 344 -5.89 8.97 -6.14
N LEU A 345 -5.42 7.73 -5.98
CA LEU A 345 -4.02 7.39 -5.75
C LEU A 345 -3.14 7.85 -6.92
N ASP A 346 -3.51 7.48 -8.13
CA ASP A 346 -2.79 7.86 -9.36
C ASP A 346 -2.73 9.39 -9.51
N GLN A 347 -3.85 10.07 -9.26
CA GLN A 347 -3.90 11.53 -9.30
C GLN A 347 -3.00 12.20 -8.25
N ARG A 348 -2.89 11.59 -7.06
CA ARG A 348 -2.01 12.07 -6.00
C ARG A 348 -0.54 11.85 -6.38
N ASP A 349 -0.21 10.66 -6.86
CA ASP A 349 1.16 10.26 -7.18
C ASP A 349 1.69 11.05 -8.40
N GLU A 350 0.83 11.36 -9.38
CA GLU A 350 1.15 12.25 -10.51
C GLU A 350 1.05 13.76 -10.16
N GLN A 351 0.75 14.12 -8.91
CA GLN A 351 0.55 15.50 -8.44
C GLN A 351 -0.53 16.30 -9.21
N THR A 352 -1.42 15.62 -9.93
CA THR A 352 -2.51 16.28 -10.68
C THR A 352 -3.56 16.90 -9.76
N LEU A 353 -3.65 16.45 -8.51
CA LEU A 353 -4.49 17.09 -7.49
C LEU A 353 -4.11 18.55 -7.25
N THR A 354 -2.82 18.90 -7.30
CA THR A 354 -2.33 20.28 -7.18
C THR A 354 -2.77 21.12 -8.38
N ALA A 355 -2.75 20.54 -9.58
CA ALA A 355 -3.26 21.21 -10.78
C ALA A 355 -4.79 21.42 -10.72
N LEU A 356 -5.54 20.53 -10.07
CA LEU A 356 -6.97 20.71 -9.84
C LEU A 356 -7.28 21.86 -8.86
N GLN A 357 -6.40 22.17 -7.90
CA GLN A 357 -6.60 23.27 -6.95
C GLN A 357 -6.64 24.65 -7.61
N VAL A 358 -5.97 24.82 -8.75
CA VAL A 358 -5.98 26.08 -9.51
C VAL A 358 -7.14 26.17 -10.52
N THR A 359 -8.01 25.15 -10.58
CA THR A 359 -9.22 25.17 -11.42
C THR A 359 -10.40 25.80 -10.67
N PRO A 360 -11.42 26.35 -11.38
CA PRO A 360 -12.61 26.92 -10.74
C PRO A 360 -13.56 25.86 -10.11
N LEU A 361 -13.09 24.64 -9.86
CA LEU A 361 -13.89 23.51 -9.38
C LEU A 361 -13.88 23.49 -7.84
N PRO A 362 -15.02 23.72 -7.17
CA PRO A 362 -15.08 23.76 -5.71
C PRO A 362 -14.88 22.37 -5.10
N LEU A 363 -14.22 22.28 -3.95
CA LEU A 363 -13.97 21.02 -3.22
C LEU A 363 -15.25 20.21 -2.97
N ARG A 364 -16.36 20.88 -2.63
CA ARG A 364 -17.67 20.21 -2.46
C ARG A 364 -18.13 19.54 -3.76
N GLY A 365 -17.96 20.17 -4.91
CA GLY A 365 -18.32 19.61 -6.21
C GLY A 365 -17.46 18.40 -6.57
N TYR A 366 -16.17 18.47 -6.27
CA TYR A 366 -15.23 17.36 -6.40
C TYR A 366 -15.64 16.16 -5.54
N LEU A 367 -15.89 16.38 -4.24
CA LEU A 367 -16.27 15.31 -3.32
C LEU A 367 -17.63 14.69 -3.68
N VAL A 368 -18.63 15.50 -4.02
CA VAL A 368 -19.93 14.99 -4.48
C VAL A 368 -19.74 14.11 -5.71
N TYR A 369 -18.95 14.52 -6.69
CA TYR A 369 -18.64 13.71 -7.86
C TYR A 369 -17.95 12.38 -7.48
N ARG A 370 -16.90 12.43 -6.66
CA ARG A 370 -16.14 11.25 -6.23
C ARG A 370 -16.94 10.26 -5.38
N LEU A 371 -18.01 10.70 -4.72
CA LEU A 371 -18.89 9.83 -3.94
C LEU A 371 -20.08 9.31 -4.75
N THR A 372 -20.68 10.16 -5.60
CA THR A 372 -21.92 9.81 -6.31
C THR A 372 -21.69 8.94 -7.53
N VAL A 373 -20.63 9.18 -8.31
CA VAL A 373 -20.33 8.37 -9.51
C VAL A 373 -20.08 6.90 -9.18
N PRO A 374 -19.20 6.52 -8.24
CA PRO A 374 -19.01 5.11 -7.90
C PRO A 374 -20.27 4.48 -7.30
N ALA A 375 -21.05 5.23 -6.50
CA ALA A 375 -22.30 4.72 -5.96
C ALA A 375 -23.31 4.39 -7.07
N LEU A 376 -23.51 5.30 -8.02
CA LEU A 376 -24.41 5.08 -9.16
C LEU A 376 -23.95 3.94 -10.05
N ALA A 377 -22.64 3.87 -10.34
CA ALA A 377 -22.06 2.81 -11.15
C ALA A 377 -22.16 1.44 -10.46
N ALA A 378 -21.93 1.39 -9.14
CA ALA A 378 -22.15 0.20 -8.32
C ALA A 378 -23.61 -0.22 -8.32
N THR A 379 -24.55 0.70 -8.09
CA THR A 379 -26.00 0.40 -8.16
C THR A 379 -26.38 -0.18 -9.51
N LEU A 380 -25.99 0.46 -10.61
CA LEU A 380 -26.29 -0.03 -11.96
C LEU A 380 -25.69 -1.42 -12.21
N THR A 381 -24.44 -1.63 -11.81
CA THR A 381 -23.76 -2.91 -12.01
C THR A 381 -24.42 -4.00 -11.18
N THR A 382 -24.74 -3.75 -9.91
CA THR A 382 -25.46 -4.70 -9.05
C THR A 382 -26.85 -5.02 -9.59
N LEU A 383 -27.58 -4.01 -10.11
CA LEU A 383 -28.89 -4.19 -10.71
C LEU A 383 -28.85 -5.10 -11.94
N LEU A 384 -27.75 -5.07 -12.71
CA LEU A 384 -27.55 -5.94 -13.88
C LEU A 384 -27.01 -7.32 -13.48
N VAL A 385 -26.04 -7.37 -12.57
CA VAL A 385 -25.33 -8.59 -12.17
C VAL A 385 -26.22 -9.53 -11.37
N MET A 386 -26.99 -9.03 -10.40
CA MET A 386 -27.76 -9.89 -9.51
C MET A 386 -28.78 -10.78 -10.23
N PRO A 387 -29.59 -10.28 -11.19
CA PRO A 387 -30.46 -11.13 -12.00
C PRO A 387 -29.70 -12.19 -12.81
N ILE A 388 -28.52 -11.86 -13.34
CA ILE A 388 -27.70 -12.79 -14.13
C ILE A 388 -27.27 -14.00 -13.31
N THR A 389 -26.97 -13.80 -12.01
CA THR A 389 -26.58 -14.91 -11.12
C THR A 389 -27.67 -15.98 -11.00
N GLY A 390 -28.94 -15.59 -11.13
CA GLY A 390 -30.10 -16.46 -10.95
C GLY A 390 -30.18 -17.14 -9.59
N LEU A 391 -29.58 -16.54 -8.54
CA LEU A 391 -29.59 -17.06 -7.17
C LEU A 391 -30.92 -16.84 -6.44
N PHE A 392 -31.61 -15.75 -6.76
CA PHE A 392 -32.87 -15.35 -6.12
C PHE A 392 -33.89 -15.00 -7.18
N ASP A 393 -35.14 -15.42 -6.96
CA ASP A 393 -36.30 -15.02 -7.73
C ASP A 393 -37.01 -13.88 -6.99
N LEU A 394 -36.55 -12.65 -7.23
CA LEU A 394 -37.10 -11.45 -6.60
C LEU A 394 -38.11 -10.78 -7.53
N PRO A 395 -39.15 -10.12 -6.98
CA PRO A 395 -40.02 -9.26 -7.79
C PRO A 395 -39.20 -8.14 -8.45
N TRP A 396 -39.73 -7.54 -9.53
CA TRP A 396 -39.02 -6.53 -10.33
C TRP A 396 -38.49 -5.33 -9.52
N TRP A 397 -39.13 -4.99 -8.39
CA TRP A 397 -38.70 -3.93 -7.48
C TRP A 397 -37.66 -4.38 -6.44
N GLY A 398 -37.50 -5.70 -6.23
CA GLY A 398 -36.55 -6.26 -5.27
C GLY A 398 -35.09 -6.01 -5.67
N TYR A 399 -34.74 -6.19 -6.95
CA TYR A 399 -33.38 -5.93 -7.43
C TYR A 399 -32.97 -4.45 -7.32
N PRO A 400 -33.80 -3.45 -7.68
CA PRO A 400 -33.52 -2.05 -7.40
C PRO A 400 -33.27 -1.75 -5.92
N LEU A 401 -34.11 -2.25 -5.01
CA LEU A 401 -33.93 -2.02 -3.57
C LEU A 401 -32.61 -2.62 -3.06
N LEU A 402 -32.27 -3.82 -3.53
CA LEU A 402 -31.04 -4.52 -3.18
C LEU A 402 -29.80 -3.82 -3.76
N ALA A 403 -29.88 -3.28 -4.98
CA ALA A 403 -28.80 -2.50 -5.57
C ALA A 403 -28.58 -1.16 -4.85
N LEU A 404 -29.66 -0.53 -4.38
CA LEU A 404 -29.60 0.71 -3.60
C LEU A 404 -29.05 0.49 -2.18
N SER A 405 -29.37 -0.64 -1.54
CA SER A 405 -28.91 -0.92 -0.17
C SER A 405 -27.39 -1.08 -0.08
N VAL A 406 -26.75 -1.58 -1.13
CA VAL A 406 -25.29 -1.77 -1.19
C VAL A 406 -24.53 -0.61 -1.83
N ALA A 407 -25.23 0.34 -2.45
CA ALA A 407 -24.63 1.50 -3.12
C ALA A 407 -23.65 2.32 -2.25
N PRO A 408 -23.92 2.54 -0.93
CA PRO A 408 -23.00 3.30 -0.07
C PRO A 408 -21.64 2.62 0.15
N MET A 409 -21.52 1.33 -0.15
CA MET A 409 -20.27 0.61 0.07
C MET A 409 -19.18 0.99 -0.94
N ALA A 410 -19.56 1.44 -2.15
CA ALA A 410 -18.61 1.92 -3.14
C ALA A 410 -17.86 3.20 -2.70
N PRO A 411 -18.54 4.30 -2.28
CA PRO A 411 -17.83 5.47 -1.75
C PRO A 411 -17.07 5.17 -0.45
N LEU A 412 -17.57 4.27 0.41
CA LEU A 412 -16.83 3.83 1.60
C LEU A 412 -15.52 3.14 1.24
N ALA A 413 -15.55 2.21 0.29
CA ALA A 413 -14.34 1.53 -0.20
C ALA A 413 -13.37 2.52 -0.88
N ALA A 414 -13.86 3.48 -1.66
CA ALA A 414 -13.02 4.52 -2.28
C ALA A 414 -12.29 5.40 -1.25
N LEU A 415 -12.95 5.71 -0.13
CA LEU A 415 -12.34 6.45 0.98
C LEU A 415 -11.34 5.59 1.76
N ALA A 416 -11.65 4.31 1.98
CA ALA A 416 -10.78 3.38 2.69
C ALA A 416 -9.45 3.10 1.94
N THR A 417 -9.45 3.23 0.62
CA THR A 417 -8.25 3.08 -0.21
C THR A 417 -7.33 4.30 -0.25
N GLN A 418 -7.68 5.40 0.44
CA GLN A 418 -6.78 6.55 0.55
C GLN A 418 -5.70 6.25 1.59
N PRO A 419 -4.41 6.27 1.22
CA PRO A 419 -3.36 6.18 2.21
C PRO A 419 -3.40 7.44 3.05
N ALA A 420 -3.28 7.28 4.37
CA ALA A 420 -2.78 8.38 5.20
C ALA A 420 -1.46 8.87 4.59
N PRO A 421 -1.12 10.17 4.70
CA PRO A 421 0.19 10.61 4.25
C PRO A 421 1.26 9.77 4.97
N ASP A 422 2.02 8.98 4.21
CA ASP A 422 3.05 8.07 4.74
C ASP A 422 4.14 8.84 5.50
N LEU A 423 4.27 10.14 5.19
CA LEU A 423 5.24 11.04 5.78
C LEU A 423 4.62 12.43 6.06
N VAL A 424 4.91 12.97 7.24
CA VAL A 424 4.61 14.33 7.68
C VAL A 424 5.64 15.29 7.10
N HIS A 425 5.19 16.36 6.46
CA HIS A 425 6.05 17.41 5.95
C HIS A 425 6.51 18.34 7.07
N LEU A 426 7.79 18.34 7.41
CA LEU A 426 8.28 19.04 8.60
C LEU A 426 8.17 20.57 8.51
N TYR A 427 8.18 21.17 7.31
CA TYR A 427 7.91 22.60 7.15
C TYR A 427 6.49 23.02 7.51
N ASP A 428 5.53 22.09 7.59
CA ASP A 428 4.18 22.46 8.02
C ASP A 428 4.15 22.96 9.46
N ARG A 429 5.22 22.69 10.23
CA ARG A 429 5.43 23.24 11.58
C ARG A 429 5.90 24.69 11.59
N LEU A 430 6.45 25.19 10.49
CA LEU A 430 6.89 26.57 10.36
C LEU A 430 5.72 27.44 9.89
N ARG A 431 5.70 28.69 10.35
CA ARG A 431 4.75 29.69 9.83
C ARG A 431 4.99 29.85 8.33
N PRO A 432 3.95 30.05 7.50
CA PRO A 432 4.11 30.13 6.04
C PRO A 432 5.21 31.08 5.57
N LEU A 433 5.38 32.21 6.25
CA LEU A 433 6.40 33.22 5.93
C LEU A 433 7.82 32.80 6.30
N ASP A 434 8.02 31.82 7.18
CA ASP A 434 9.35 31.39 7.59
C ASP A 434 9.87 30.23 6.72
N ARG A 435 9.04 29.68 5.82
CA ARG A 435 9.34 28.43 5.09
C ARG A 435 10.33 28.59 3.95
N TYR A 436 10.50 29.79 3.41
CA TYR A 436 11.35 30.00 2.24
C TYR A 436 12.80 29.64 2.53
N THR A 437 13.52 29.10 1.54
CA THR A 437 14.96 28.84 1.60
C THR A 437 15.71 29.56 0.50
N TYR A 438 14.99 30.15 -0.46
CA TYR A 438 15.57 30.78 -1.64
C TYR A 438 14.67 31.92 -2.14
N ILE A 439 15.27 32.94 -2.75
CA ILE A 439 14.55 34.03 -3.42
C ILE A 439 15.00 34.09 -4.88
N PHE A 440 14.07 33.86 -5.80
CA PHE A 440 14.31 33.95 -7.24
C PHE A 440 13.42 35.03 -7.85
N ASN A 441 14.03 36.05 -8.48
CA ASN A 441 13.29 37.16 -9.11
C ASN A 441 12.23 37.81 -8.19
N GLY A 442 12.53 37.92 -6.89
CA GLY A 442 11.61 38.49 -5.90
C GLY A 442 10.51 37.55 -5.41
N ALA A 443 10.47 36.30 -5.87
CA ALA A 443 9.57 35.27 -5.36
C ALA A 443 10.30 34.35 -4.36
N SER A 444 9.72 34.18 -3.17
CA SER A 444 10.21 33.24 -2.16
C SER A 444 9.88 31.80 -2.55
N GLN A 445 10.86 30.90 -2.47
CA GLN A 445 10.72 29.48 -2.80
C GLN A 445 11.28 28.60 -1.68
N VAL A 446 10.77 27.37 -1.61
CA VAL A 446 11.31 26.28 -0.78
C VAL A 446 11.87 25.25 -1.74
N LEU A 447 13.16 24.95 -1.65
CA LEU A 447 13.81 24.01 -2.56
C LEU A 447 13.99 22.63 -1.90
N ASP A 448 14.44 22.64 -0.64
CA ASP A 448 14.65 21.42 0.13
C ASP A 448 13.47 21.12 1.03
N HIS A 449 13.05 19.86 1.04
CA HIS A 449 11.93 19.38 1.82
C HIS A 449 12.40 18.26 2.76
N MET A 450 11.95 18.30 4.01
CA MET A 450 12.19 17.21 4.98
C MET A 450 10.86 16.55 5.34
N LEU A 451 10.81 15.25 5.12
CA LEU A 451 9.66 14.40 5.37
C LEU A 451 10.02 13.42 6.49
N ALA A 452 9.10 13.20 7.44
CA ALA A 452 9.31 12.28 8.55
C ALA A 452 8.11 11.35 8.71
N THR A 453 8.32 10.10 9.10
CA THR A 453 7.19 9.23 9.50
C THR A 453 6.44 9.87 10.66
N PRO A 454 5.14 9.61 10.85
CA PRO A 454 4.38 10.16 11.98
C PRO A 454 5.06 9.93 13.35
N ALA A 455 5.69 8.76 13.52
CA ALA A 455 6.45 8.42 14.73
C ALA A 455 7.70 9.30 14.92
N LEU A 456 8.50 9.50 13.86
CA LEU A 456 9.68 10.37 13.95
C LEU A 456 9.28 11.84 14.10
N ALA A 457 8.23 12.27 13.39
CA ALA A 457 7.70 13.63 13.50
C ALA A 457 7.32 13.94 14.96
N ALA A 458 6.71 13.01 15.70
CA ALA A 458 6.41 13.21 17.12
C ALA A 458 7.64 13.52 18.00
N SER A 459 8.85 13.13 17.56
CA SER A 459 10.12 13.39 18.25
C SER A 459 10.93 14.54 17.64
N VAL A 460 10.46 15.17 16.55
CA VAL A 460 11.09 16.38 16.00
C VAL A 460 10.83 17.53 16.95
N ALA A 461 11.89 18.13 17.46
CA ALA A 461 11.84 19.23 18.42
C ALA A 461 12.05 20.60 17.77
N GLU A 462 12.66 20.67 16.59
CA GLU A 462 12.95 21.92 15.90
C GLU A 462 13.06 21.67 14.39
N VAL A 463 12.54 22.61 13.60
CA VAL A 463 12.75 22.69 12.15
C VAL A 463 13.11 24.14 11.86
N MET A 464 14.28 24.39 11.27
CA MET A 464 14.74 25.75 11.00
C MET A 464 15.50 25.81 9.68
N PRO A 465 15.11 26.66 8.72
CA PRO A 465 15.98 27.07 7.63
C PRO A 465 17.16 27.87 8.19
N VAL A 466 18.38 27.40 7.96
CA VAL A 466 19.59 28.10 8.39
C VAL A 466 19.81 29.27 7.44
N ARG A 467 19.54 30.49 7.92
CA ARG A 467 19.65 31.73 7.13
C ARG A 467 21.10 32.04 6.80
N VAL A 468 21.57 31.50 5.68
CA VAL A 468 22.94 31.72 5.16
C VAL A 468 22.93 32.19 3.71
N ASN A 469 21.76 32.28 3.08
CA ASN A 469 21.59 32.71 1.71
C ASN A 469 20.40 33.68 1.57
N ALA A 470 19.16 33.23 1.75
CA ALA A 470 17.97 33.96 1.27
C ALA A 470 17.75 35.35 1.91
N GLU A 471 18.22 35.57 3.13
CA GLU A 471 18.09 36.84 3.86
C GLU A 471 19.34 37.72 3.79
N LEU A 472 20.39 37.25 3.13
CA LEU A 472 21.65 37.95 3.04
C LEU A 472 21.76 38.64 1.67
N PRO A 473 22.15 39.93 1.63
CA PRO A 473 22.42 40.59 0.36
C PRO A 473 23.58 39.88 -0.34
N ALA A 474 23.46 39.71 -1.67
CA ALA A 474 24.51 39.11 -2.48
C ALA A 474 25.81 39.93 -2.36
N LEU A 475 26.77 39.40 -1.62
CA LEU A 475 28.14 39.93 -1.57
C LEU A 475 28.95 39.32 -2.73
N ALA A 476 30.08 39.96 -3.07
CA ALA A 476 31.05 39.39 -4.01
C ALA A 476 31.46 37.97 -3.57
N ALA A 477 31.85 37.15 -4.55
CA ALA A 477 32.12 35.70 -4.47
C ALA A 477 32.39 35.10 -3.07
N PRO A 478 31.75 33.97 -2.72
CA PRO A 478 31.86 33.37 -1.38
C PRO A 478 33.32 33.15 -0.98
N ALA A 479 33.68 33.62 0.22
CA ALA A 479 35.00 33.40 0.80
C ALA A 479 35.12 31.96 1.31
N VAL A 480 36.31 31.37 1.21
CA VAL A 480 36.57 29.95 1.59
C VAL A 480 36.35 29.70 3.09
N ASP A 481 36.40 30.76 3.90
CA ASP A 481 36.23 30.76 5.35
C ASP A 481 34.88 31.33 5.83
N ASP A 482 33.93 31.65 4.92
CA ASP A 482 32.58 32.09 5.26
C ASP A 482 31.53 31.08 4.78
N VAL A 483 30.57 30.75 5.67
CA VAL A 483 29.46 29.82 5.38
C VAL A 483 28.33 30.52 4.62
N ARG A 484 28.30 31.86 4.60
CA ARG A 484 27.31 32.65 3.85
C ARG A 484 27.45 32.40 2.35
N HIS A 485 26.33 32.09 1.70
CA HIS A 485 26.27 31.72 0.28
C HIS A 485 27.16 30.52 -0.11
N ALA A 486 27.58 29.69 0.85
CA ALA A 486 28.27 28.43 0.57
C ALA A 486 27.33 27.37 -0.04
N SER A 487 26.02 27.56 0.15
CA SER A 487 24.93 26.81 -0.48
C SER A 487 24.13 27.77 -1.36
N ASP A 488 23.56 27.29 -2.45
CA ASP A 488 22.71 28.07 -3.36
C ASP A 488 21.30 28.34 -2.80
N HIS A 489 20.97 27.72 -1.67
CA HIS A 489 19.80 28.01 -0.83
C HIS A 489 20.10 27.83 0.67
N ASP A 490 19.22 28.33 1.55
CA ASP A 490 19.30 28.06 2.98
C ASP A 490 19.14 26.54 3.23
N PRO A 491 20.10 25.87 3.89
CA PRO A 491 19.94 24.47 4.26
C PRO A 491 18.95 24.33 5.41
N VAL A 492 18.38 23.15 5.57
CA VAL A 492 17.37 22.88 6.59
C VAL A 492 17.99 22.13 7.75
N LEU A 493 17.78 22.64 8.97
CA LEU A 493 18.15 21.97 10.20
C LEU A 493 16.93 21.36 10.86
N VAL A 494 17.01 20.07 11.18
CA VAL A 494 16.01 19.38 12.00
C VAL A 494 16.66 18.82 13.24
N ARG A 495 16.13 19.18 14.40
CA ARG A 495 16.55 18.62 15.68
C ARG A 495 15.52 17.58 16.11
N VAL A 496 15.99 16.38 16.43
CA VAL A 496 15.17 15.30 16.97
C VAL A 496 15.55 15.09 18.43
N MET A 497 14.57 15.15 19.33
CA MET A 497 14.77 14.88 20.76
C MET A 497 13.83 13.74 21.21
N PRO A 498 14.37 12.52 21.37
CA PRO A 498 13.62 11.42 21.95
C PRO A 498 13.29 11.72 23.42
N GLY A 499 12.00 11.91 23.76
CA GLY A 499 11.52 12.07 25.15
C GLY A 499 10.99 13.45 25.56
N GLY A 500 11.00 14.45 24.68
CA GLY A 500 10.42 15.78 24.94
C GLY A 500 10.53 16.68 23.70
N ALA A 501 9.44 17.34 23.30
CA ALA A 501 9.30 17.89 21.94
C ALA A 501 9.17 19.41 21.84
N GLY A 502 8.95 20.13 22.95
CA GLY A 502 8.86 21.59 23.01
C GLY A 502 9.85 22.20 24.01
N TRP A 503 10.19 23.46 23.82
CA TRP A 503 10.88 24.29 24.80
C TRP A 503 10.28 25.70 24.79
N ILE A 504 10.41 26.39 25.91
CA ILE A 504 9.86 27.73 26.09
C ILE A 504 11.03 28.69 26.28
N ALA A 505 11.03 29.78 25.50
CA ALA A 505 11.89 30.93 25.69
C ALA A 505 11.05 32.12 26.15
N GLY A 506 11.60 32.97 27.00
CA GLY A 506 10.98 34.25 27.25
C GLY A 506 11.92 35.27 27.84
N ASN A 507 11.44 36.50 27.92
CA ASN A 507 12.12 37.57 28.63
C ASN A 507 11.17 38.19 29.66
N VAL A 508 11.64 38.31 30.90
CA VAL A 508 10.90 38.85 32.04
C VAL A 508 11.41 40.22 32.50
N GLY A 509 12.32 40.84 31.75
CA GLY A 509 12.82 42.21 31.94
C GLY A 509 13.88 42.41 33.04
N TYR A 510 13.92 41.57 34.09
CA TYR A 510 14.96 41.60 35.13
C TYR A 510 15.58 40.23 35.35
N GLY A 511 16.84 40.23 35.81
CA GLY A 511 17.53 39.02 36.19
C GLY A 511 17.24 38.51 37.58
N ALA A 512 17.54 37.22 37.77
CA ALA A 512 17.34 36.48 39.00
C ALA A 512 15.87 36.41 39.47
N LEU A 513 14.92 36.46 38.53
CA LEU A 513 13.51 36.18 38.80
C LEU A 513 13.23 34.68 38.61
N THR A 514 12.41 34.11 39.49
CA THR A 514 12.01 32.69 39.40
C THR A 514 10.80 32.56 38.50
N VAL A 515 10.85 31.61 37.56
CA VAL A 515 9.82 31.30 36.58
C VAL A 515 9.42 29.85 36.72
N GLU A 516 8.16 29.60 37.08
CA GLU A 516 7.58 28.27 37.26
C GLU A 516 6.66 27.94 36.08
N LEU A 517 6.77 26.72 35.55
CA LEU A 517 5.86 26.17 34.57
C LEU A 517 4.84 25.26 35.26
N ILE A 518 3.56 25.56 35.09
CA ILE A 518 2.45 24.93 35.81
C ILE A 518 1.50 24.27 34.80
N ASP A 519 1.12 23.01 35.04
CA ASP A 519 0.17 22.28 34.21
C ASP A 519 -1.30 22.66 34.50
N THR A 520 -2.23 22.08 33.74
CA THR A 520 -3.68 22.26 33.95
C THR A 520 -4.22 21.67 35.25
N ALA A 521 -3.43 20.85 35.96
CA ALA A 521 -3.77 20.24 37.24
C ALA A 521 -3.12 20.96 38.42
N ASP A 522 -2.59 22.18 38.22
CA ASP A 522 -1.90 23.02 39.21
C ASP A 522 -0.57 22.44 39.75
N ASN A 523 0.05 21.49 39.05
CA ASN A 523 1.37 20.98 39.41
C ASN A 523 2.48 21.81 38.78
N VAL A 524 3.55 22.08 39.53
CA VAL A 524 4.78 22.69 38.99
C VAL A 524 5.59 21.61 38.27
N ILE A 525 5.73 21.76 36.96
CA ILE A 525 6.38 20.80 36.06
C ILE A 525 7.87 21.13 35.87
N ASP A 526 8.22 22.41 35.82
CA ASP A 526 9.60 22.87 35.66
C ASP A 526 9.81 24.26 36.28
N ILE A 527 11.04 24.58 36.66
CA ILE A 527 11.42 25.86 37.28
C ILE A 527 12.73 26.36 36.69
N ALA A 528 12.76 27.63 36.27
CA ALA A 528 13.95 28.29 35.76
C ALA A 528 14.13 29.67 36.40
N SER A 529 15.37 30.18 36.39
CA SER A 529 15.68 31.56 36.80
C SER A 529 16.08 32.39 35.59
N SER A 530 15.61 33.64 35.52
CA SER A 530 16.02 34.57 34.47
C SER A 530 17.48 35.01 34.63
N ASP A 531 18.18 35.20 33.51
CA ASP A 531 19.53 35.71 33.48
C ASP A 531 19.59 37.24 33.72
N MET A 532 20.78 37.84 33.78
CA MET A 532 20.93 39.28 34.05
C MET A 532 20.24 40.21 33.03
N ARG A 533 19.83 39.70 31.86
CA ARG A 533 19.08 40.43 30.82
C ARG A 533 17.58 40.11 30.87
N GLY A 534 17.15 39.27 31.80
CA GLY A 534 15.78 38.81 31.96
C GLY A 534 15.41 37.62 31.08
N ASP A 535 16.35 37.02 30.35
CA ASP A 535 16.06 35.89 29.49
C ASP A 535 15.91 34.60 30.31
N VAL A 536 14.92 33.78 29.96
CA VAL A 536 14.63 32.50 30.62
C VAL A 536 14.33 31.41 29.59
N ARG A 537 14.73 30.17 29.89
CA ARG A 537 14.45 29.00 29.05
C ARG A 537 14.03 27.79 29.88
N LEU A 538 12.95 27.13 29.46
CA LEU A 538 12.46 25.87 30.00
C LEU A 538 12.54 24.82 28.90
N TRP A 539 13.16 23.68 29.19
CA TRP A 539 13.48 22.66 28.19
C TRP A 539 12.66 21.40 28.40
N ASN A 540 12.57 20.54 27.38
CA ASN A 540 11.92 19.23 27.46
C ASN A 540 10.44 19.28 27.89
N VAL A 541 9.72 20.33 27.46
CA VAL A 541 8.31 20.50 27.76
C VAL A 541 7.49 19.68 26.76
N ALA A 542 6.56 18.87 27.26
CA ALA A 542 5.63 18.15 26.41
C ALA A 542 4.63 19.13 25.76
N PRO A 543 4.17 18.90 24.51
CA PRO A 543 3.11 19.73 23.95
C PRO A 543 1.82 19.65 24.78
N GLY A 544 1.20 20.79 25.06
CA GLY A 544 0.04 20.90 25.95
C GLY A 544 -0.21 22.34 26.42
N ASP A 545 -1.24 22.53 27.23
CA ASP A 545 -1.58 23.84 27.79
C ASP A 545 -0.94 24.03 29.17
N TYR A 546 -0.23 25.14 29.33
CA TYR A 546 0.50 25.46 30.55
C TYR A 546 0.27 26.91 31.00
N ARG A 547 0.64 27.21 32.23
CA ARG A 547 0.76 28.57 32.77
C ARG A 547 2.17 28.81 33.28
N ILE A 548 2.71 29.98 33.00
CA ILE A 548 4.00 30.44 33.50
C ILE A 548 3.72 31.40 34.64
N ARG A 549 4.24 31.13 35.83
CA ARG A 549 4.18 32.04 36.97
C ARG A 549 5.56 32.64 37.21
N VAL A 550 5.63 33.96 37.35
CA VAL A 550 6.88 34.68 37.63
C VAL A 550 6.82 35.26 39.04
N SER A 551 7.78 34.90 39.88
CA SER A 551 7.92 35.41 41.24
C SER A 551 8.98 36.52 41.29
N ALA A 552 8.59 37.68 41.83
CA ALA A 552 9.46 38.85 41.94
C ALA A 552 9.67 39.32 43.40
N PRO A 553 10.85 39.88 43.73
CA PRO A 553 11.10 40.52 45.02
C PRO A 553 10.20 41.76 45.25
N PRO A 554 10.01 42.21 46.50
CA PRO A 554 9.11 43.33 46.83
C PRO A 554 9.39 44.66 46.09
N TYR A 555 10.64 44.88 45.66
CA TYR A 555 11.07 46.09 44.97
C TYR A 555 10.97 46.00 43.43
N VAL A 556 10.49 44.87 42.88
CA VAL A 556 10.24 44.67 41.45
C VAL A 556 8.75 44.43 41.24
N PHE A 557 8.15 45.27 40.41
CA PHE A 557 6.74 45.14 40.05
C PHE A 557 6.58 44.39 38.73
N LEU A 558 5.70 43.39 38.72
CA LEU A 558 5.29 42.64 37.54
C LEU A 558 3.87 43.07 37.11
N PRO A 559 3.69 43.69 35.93
CA PRO A 559 2.37 43.99 35.37
C PRO A 559 1.55 42.74 35.08
N VAL A 560 2.23 41.65 34.75
CA VAL A 560 1.65 40.32 34.51
C VAL A 560 2.51 39.30 35.24
N ALA A 561 1.99 38.73 36.31
CA ALA A 561 2.68 37.74 37.13
C ALA A 561 2.42 36.29 36.65
N GLU A 562 1.41 36.07 35.81
CA GLU A 562 1.05 34.76 35.28
C GLU A 562 0.63 34.84 33.81
N VAL A 563 1.16 33.94 32.96
CA VAL A 563 0.93 33.93 31.51
C VAL A 563 0.51 32.53 31.07
N ALA A 564 -0.67 32.40 30.45
CA ALA A 564 -1.05 31.15 29.80
C ALA A 564 -0.26 30.96 28.50
N ILE A 565 0.28 29.76 28.28
CA ILE A 565 1.06 29.42 27.10
C ILE A 565 0.67 28.03 26.56
N PRO A 566 0.10 27.95 25.34
CA PRO A 566 -0.02 26.68 24.66
C PRO A 566 1.37 26.28 24.13
N VAL A 567 1.92 25.20 24.64
CA VAL A 567 3.21 24.66 24.22
C VAL A 567 2.97 23.72 23.05
N VAL A 568 3.54 24.05 21.90
CA VAL A 568 3.69 23.14 20.78
C VAL A 568 5.10 22.59 20.72
N SER A 569 5.30 21.55 19.91
CA SER A 569 6.65 21.08 19.63
C SER A 569 7.44 22.16 18.86
N GLY A 570 8.66 22.48 19.31
CA GLY A 570 9.38 23.68 18.85
C GLY A 570 9.75 24.66 19.95
N GLU A 571 10.24 25.83 19.53
CA GLU A 571 10.39 27.00 20.39
C GLU A 571 9.02 27.66 20.60
N ASN A 572 8.68 27.94 21.85
CA ASN A 572 7.50 28.69 22.25
C ASN A 572 7.95 29.95 22.97
N ARG A 573 7.40 31.12 22.64
CA ARG A 573 7.86 32.40 23.21
C ARG A 573 6.82 33.07 24.09
N PHE A 574 7.27 33.62 25.21
CA PHE A 574 6.49 34.56 26.03
C PHE A 574 7.33 35.79 26.39
N VAL A 575 6.67 36.92 26.64
CA VAL A 575 7.35 38.15 27.08
C VAL A 575 6.54 38.77 28.21
N THR A 576 7.20 39.11 29.30
CA THR A 576 6.64 39.94 30.37
C THR A 576 7.56 41.13 30.63
N THR A 577 6.99 42.30 30.93
CA THR A 577 7.77 43.51 31.16
C THR A 577 7.79 43.84 32.64
N ALA A 578 8.88 43.60 33.34
CA ALA A 578 9.02 43.99 34.74
C ALA A 578 9.53 45.43 34.89
N LEU A 579 9.12 46.13 35.96
CA LEU A 579 9.54 47.51 36.24
C LEU A 579 9.98 47.66 37.71
N HIS A 580 11.04 48.43 37.96
CA HIS A 580 11.46 48.76 39.32
C HIS A 580 10.49 49.76 39.97
N GLU A 581 10.21 49.60 41.27
CA GLU A 581 9.30 50.50 41.99
C GLU A 581 9.74 51.97 41.89
N ALA A 582 11.03 52.26 41.99
CA ALA A 582 11.54 53.62 41.84
C ALA A 582 11.25 54.20 40.44
N SER A 583 11.26 53.37 39.39
CA SER A 583 10.89 53.79 38.03
C SER A 583 9.39 54.07 37.91
N ARG A 584 8.53 53.32 38.61
CA ARG A 584 7.10 53.60 38.69
C ARG A 584 6.80 54.89 39.46
N PHE A 585 7.44 55.09 40.62
CA PHE A 585 7.32 56.33 41.38
C PHE A 585 7.85 57.53 40.59
N GLY A 586 8.95 57.36 39.86
CA GLY A 586 9.46 58.37 38.94
C GLY A 586 8.47 58.70 37.83
N LEU A 587 7.87 57.69 37.19
CA LEU A 587 6.85 57.91 36.16
C LEU A 587 5.61 58.61 36.73
N ALA A 588 5.12 58.20 37.91
CA ALA A 588 4.00 58.82 38.59
C ALA A 588 4.31 60.26 39.01
N ALA A 589 5.52 60.55 39.49
CA ALA A 589 5.96 61.90 39.83
C ALA A 589 6.10 62.79 38.59
N VAL A 590 6.57 62.25 37.46
CA VAL A 590 6.64 62.94 36.16
C VAL A 590 5.23 63.23 35.63
N GLN A 591 4.30 62.28 35.75
CA GLN A 591 2.91 62.46 35.37
C GLN A 591 2.20 63.49 36.26
N TRP A 592 2.44 63.46 37.57
CA TRP A 592 1.94 64.44 38.52
C TRP A 592 2.51 65.84 38.25
N THR A 593 3.81 65.96 37.95
CA THR A 593 4.40 67.26 37.58
C THR A 593 3.88 67.79 36.23
N ALA A 594 3.51 66.92 35.30
CA ALA A 594 2.91 67.30 34.03
C ALA A 594 1.42 67.69 34.13
N ALA A 595 0.69 67.20 35.15
CA ALA A 595 -0.73 67.48 35.38
C ALA A 595 -1.10 67.35 36.87
N PRO A 596 -0.76 68.34 37.72
CA PRO A 596 -0.85 68.23 39.18
C PRO A 596 -2.29 68.19 39.75
N ASP A 597 -3.28 68.51 38.92
CA ASP A 597 -4.70 68.59 39.32
C ASP A 597 -5.51 67.31 39.02
N MET A 598 -4.88 66.28 38.43
CA MET A 598 -5.50 64.95 38.30
C MET A 598 -5.17 64.11 39.55
N PRO A 599 -6.18 63.50 40.21
CA PRO A 599 -6.00 62.76 41.46
C PRO A 599 -5.13 61.51 41.33
#